data_AF-A0A7D5YGT9-F1
#
_entry.id   AF-A0A7D5YGT9-F1
#
_cell.length_a   1.000
_cell.length_b   1.000
_cell.length_c   1.000
_cell.angle_alpha   90.00
_cell.angle_beta   90.00
_cell.angle_gamma   90.00
#
_symmetry.space_group_name_H-M   'P 1'
#
loop_
_entity.id
_entity.type
_entity.pdbx_description
1 polymer ?
#
loop_
_entity_poly.entity_id
_entity_poly.type
_entity_poly.pdbx_seq_one_letter_code
_entity_poly.pdbx_strand_id
1 'polypeptide(L)'
;MREGSNQSRWTRRTAAVGGAALKRARARPAPSGLATVSGSSAPSLGTSNWFEKSCPAGKHAIGAGGAVVGASNSEVILEDLRIQQNSVVVAGAEDNGFAGTWWLDATAICADPLPGEQRVVDDSAYSSAVVQSVVATCPPGTRVHGWAARSSAATAR
;
A
#
# COMPACT_ATOMS: atom_id res chain seq x y z
N MET A 1 -13.16 -60.08 37.83
CA MET A 1 -12.59 -59.47 39.05
C MET A 1 -11.35 -58.68 38.64
N ARG A 2 -11.29 -57.40 39.07
CA ARG A 2 -10.12 -56.51 39.25
C ARG A 2 -9.25 -56.11 38.03
N GLU A 3 -9.60 -54.94 37.46
CA GLU A 3 -8.91 -53.64 37.61
C GLU A 3 -7.37 -53.57 37.67
N GLY A 4 -6.79 -52.67 36.86
CA GLY A 4 -5.38 -52.27 36.93
C GLY A 4 -4.97 -51.24 35.86
N SER A 5 -5.45 -50.01 35.96
CA SER A 5 -5.05 -48.85 35.16
C SER A 5 -3.72 -48.25 35.66
N ASN A 6 -2.69 -48.23 34.82
CA ASN A 6 -1.39 -47.63 35.14
C ASN A 6 -1.34 -46.16 34.67
N GLN A 7 -1.70 -45.24 35.56
CA GLN A 7 -1.67 -43.80 35.37
C GLN A 7 -0.24 -43.28 35.53
N SER A 8 0.40 -42.88 34.43
CA SER A 8 1.67 -42.14 34.47
C SER A 8 1.44 -40.69 34.91
N ARG A 9 2.06 -40.36 36.04
CA ARG A 9 1.87 -39.15 36.84
C ARG A 9 2.53 -37.94 36.17
N TRP A 10 1.77 -37.18 35.37
CA TRP A 10 2.19 -35.87 34.88
C TRP A 10 1.78 -34.78 35.87
N THR A 11 2.71 -34.34 36.72
CA THR A 11 2.52 -33.16 37.58
C THR A 11 2.37 -31.91 36.72
N ARG A 12 1.14 -31.38 36.65
CA ARG A 12 0.86 -30.05 36.10
C ARG A 12 1.60 -29.01 36.94
N ARG A 13 2.67 -28.44 36.39
CA ARG A 13 3.20 -27.16 36.90
C ARG A 13 2.25 -26.07 36.41
N THR A 14 1.40 -25.58 37.31
CA THR A 14 0.66 -24.33 37.10
C THR A 14 1.64 -23.18 37.15
N ALA A 15 2.11 -22.74 35.99
CA ALA A 15 2.71 -21.42 35.86
C ALA A 15 1.57 -20.41 36.01
N ALA A 16 1.60 -19.61 37.08
CA ALA A 16 0.75 -18.43 37.20
C ALA A 16 1.23 -17.41 36.14
N VAL A 17 0.61 -17.43 34.97
CA VAL A 17 0.76 -16.36 33.98
C VAL A 17 -0.02 -15.17 34.54
N GLY A 18 0.71 -14.13 34.96
CA GLY A 18 0.12 -12.86 35.36
C GLY A 18 -0.86 -12.39 34.29
N GLY A 19 -2.11 -12.18 34.68
CA GLY A 19 -3.20 -11.78 33.80
C GLY A 19 -3.02 -10.35 33.30
N ALA A 20 -2.17 -10.14 32.29
CA ALA A 20 -2.28 -8.97 31.45
C ALA A 20 -3.49 -9.17 30.54
N ALA A 21 -4.59 -8.48 30.85
CA ALA A 21 -5.73 -8.41 29.96
C ALA A 21 -5.26 -7.86 28.60
N LEU A 22 -5.12 -8.73 27.59
CA LEU A 22 -4.98 -8.27 26.21
C LEU A 22 -6.22 -7.44 25.89
N LYS A 23 -6.05 -6.11 25.85
CA LYS A 23 -7.04 -5.21 25.27
C LYS A 23 -7.19 -5.66 23.81
N ARG A 24 -8.28 -6.35 23.48
CA ARG A 24 -8.66 -6.61 22.09
C ARG A 24 -8.77 -5.26 21.40
N ALA A 25 -7.82 -4.93 20.53
CA ALA A 25 -7.96 -3.82 19.62
C ALA A 25 -9.17 -4.14 18.73
N ARG A 26 -10.27 -3.40 18.89
CA ARG A 26 -11.38 -3.49 17.95
C ARG A 26 -10.88 -2.93 16.63
N ALA A 27 -10.91 -3.76 15.59
CA ALA A 27 -10.81 -3.27 14.22
C ALA A 27 -11.90 -2.21 14.02
N ARG A 28 -11.52 -1.07 13.48
CA ARG A 28 -12.48 -0.03 13.11
C ARG A 28 -13.25 -0.52 11.88
N PRO A 29 -14.54 -0.17 11.75
CA PRO A 29 -15.29 -0.48 10.54
C PRO A 29 -14.61 0.19 9.32
N ALA A 30 -14.71 -0.48 8.18
CA ALA A 30 -14.32 0.11 6.91
C ALA A 30 -15.15 1.38 6.63
N PRO A 31 -14.62 2.35 5.88
CA PRO A 31 -15.41 3.45 5.36
C PRO A 31 -16.64 2.96 4.59
N SER A 32 -17.71 3.76 4.60
CA SER A 32 -18.87 3.48 3.75
C SER A 32 -18.47 3.52 2.28
N GLY A 33 -19.17 2.70 1.48
CA GLY A 33 -18.91 2.63 0.05
C GLY A 33 -17.51 2.12 -0.31
N LEU A 34 -16.80 1.41 0.58
CA LEU A 34 -15.49 0.84 0.24
C LEU A 34 -15.60 -0.05 -1.01
N ALA A 35 -14.76 0.22 -2.00
CA ALA A 35 -14.63 -0.56 -3.22
C ALA A 35 -13.17 -0.58 -3.67
N THR A 36 -12.69 -1.71 -4.16
CA THR A 36 -11.39 -1.82 -4.80
C THR A 36 -11.60 -2.02 -6.29
N VAL A 37 -10.93 -1.20 -7.11
CA VAL A 37 -10.99 -1.34 -8.56
C VAL A 37 -9.57 -1.39 -9.11
N SER A 38 -9.35 -2.27 -10.08
CA SER A 38 -8.04 -2.46 -10.71
C SER A 38 -8.12 -2.42 -12.23
N GLY A 39 -6.97 -2.29 -12.86
CA GLY A 39 -6.80 -2.39 -14.30
C GLY A 39 -5.34 -2.34 -14.67
N SER A 40 -5.06 -2.56 -15.94
CA SER A 40 -3.71 -2.60 -16.48
C SER A 40 -3.56 -1.59 -17.62
N SER A 41 -2.37 -1.03 -17.74
CA SER A 41 -1.97 -0.27 -18.92
C SER A 41 -1.91 -1.18 -20.15
N ALA A 42 -1.89 -0.57 -21.33
CA ALA A 42 -1.35 -1.27 -22.49
C ALA A 42 0.13 -1.60 -22.25
N PRO A 43 0.66 -2.66 -22.88
CA PRO A 43 2.10 -2.92 -22.86
C PRO A 43 2.89 -1.72 -23.39
N SER A 44 3.96 -1.38 -22.67
CA SER A 44 4.87 -0.30 -23.04
C SER A 44 5.58 -0.64 -24.35
N LEU A 45 5.72 0.38 -25.20
CA LEU A 45 6.52 0.33 -26.43
C LEU A 45 7.73 1.27 -26.36
N GLY A 46 8.07 1.76 -25.17
CA GLY A 46 9.18 2.68 -24.94
C GLY A 46 9.65 2.69 -23.49
N THR A 47 10.52 3.64 -23.15
CA THR A 47 11.24 3.68 -21.87
C THR A 47 10.40 4.12 -20.68
N SER A 48 9.14 4.51 -20.87
CA SER A 48 8.22 4.87 -19.80
C SER A 48 6.79 4.52 -20.15
N ASN A 49 5.98 4.32 -19.11
CA ASN A 49 4.56 4.02 -19.23
C ASN A 49 3.81 4.61 -18.03
N TRP A 50 2.52 4.86 -18.20
CA TRP A 50 1.65 5.31 -17.12
C TRP A 50 0.24 4.77 -17.31
N PHE A 51 -0.49 4.68 -16.21
CA PHE A 51 -1.88 4.28 -16.19
C PHE A 51 -2.64 4.95 -15.07
N GLU A 52 -3.87 5.36 -15.37
CA GLU A 52 -4.79 5.91 -14.40
C GLU A 52 -5.97 4.96 -14.20
N LYS A 53 -6.26 4.66 -12.93
CA LYS A 53 -7.47 3.92 -12.56
C LYS A 53 -8.40 4.82 -11.78
N SER A 54 -9.53 5.17 -12.41
CA SER A 54 -10.59 5.96 -11.78
C SER A 54 -11.42 5.12 -10.81
N CYS A 55 -11.84 5.76 -9.71
CA CYS A 55 -12.85 5.25 -8.81
C CYS A 55 -14.25 5.29 -9.46
N PRO A 56 -15.20 4.47 -8.96
CA PRO A 56 -16.61 4.59 -9.35
C PRO A 56 -17.13 6.02 -9.15
N ALA A 57 -18.11 6.42 -9.98
CA ALA A 57 -18.71 7.74 -9.89
C ALA A 57 -19.20 8.05 -8.47
N GLY A 58 -18.87 9.25 -7.97
CA GLY A 58 -19.23 9.71 -6.63
C GLY A 58 -18.30 9.24 -5.51
N LYS A 59 -17.26 8.44 -5.80
CA LYS A 59 -16.30 7.96 -4.79
C LYS A 59 -14.96 8.69 -4.86
N HIS A 60 -14.30 8.79 -3.72
CA HIS A 60 -12.95 9.31 -3.60
C HIS A 60 -11.92 8.19 -3.45
N ALA A 61 -10.72 8.40 -4.01
CA ALA A 61 -9.60 7.49 -3.84
C ALA A 61 -8.94 7.73 -2.48
N ILE A 62 -8.94 6.73 -1.62
CA ILE A 62 -8.37 6.78 -0.26
C ILE A 62 -7.10 5.95 -0.11
N GLY A 63 -6.72 5.19 -1.15
CA GLY A 63 -5.53 4.37 -1.19
C GLY A 63 -5.19 3.96 -2.61
N ALA A 64 -3.93 3.63 -2.85
CA ALA A 64 -3.42 3.21 -4.15
C ALA A 64 -2.50 2.00 -4.03
N GLY A 65 -2.44 1.21 -5.09
CA GLY A 65 -1.43 0.20 -5.33
C GLY A 65 -0.99 0.25 -6.78
N GLY A 66 0.28 -0.04 -7.03
CA GLY A 66 0.86 -0.11 -8.36
C GLY A 66 1.86 -1.25 -8.44
N ALA A 67 1.96 -1.88 -9.60
CA ALA A 67 2.96 -2.91 -9.89
C ALA A 67 3.44 -2.83 -11.34
N VAL A 68 4.72 -3.12 -11.54
CA VAL A 68 5.27 -3.41 -12.86
C VAL A 68 5.08 -4.90 -13.13
N VAL A 69 4.65 -5.24 -14.34
CA VAL A 69 4.44 -6.61 -14.80
C VAL A 69 5.19 -6.82 -16.11
N GLY A 70 5.71 -8.03 -16.33
CA GLY A 70 6.44 -8.39 -17.55
C GLY A 70 7.94 -8.03 -17.52
N ALA A 71 8.41 -7.33 -16.49
CA ALA A 71 9.82 -7.07 -16.22
C ALA A 71 10.25 -7.67 -14.88
N SER A 72 11.50 -8.13 -14.78
CA SER A 72 12.13 -8.63 -13.56
C SER A 72 13.39 -7.82 -13.23
N ASN A 73 14.02 -8.04 -12.08
CA ASN A 73 15.38 -7.54 -11.76
C ASN A 73 15.58 -6.01 -11.72
N SER A 74 14.55 -5.23 -11.37
CA SER A 74 14.64 -3.76 -11.28
C SER A 74 15.00 -3.04 -12.60
N GLU A 75 14.85 -3.71 -13.75
CA GLU A 75 15.07 -3.11 -15.08
C GLU A 75 14.02 -2.03 -15.38
N VAL A 76 12.86 -2.16 -14.75
CA VAL A 76 11.75 -1.22 -14.78
C VAL A 76 11.33 -0.93 -13.34
N ILE A 77 11.25 0.34 -12.99
CA ILE A 77 10.92 0.81 -11.65
C ILE A 77 9.62 1.62 -11.67
N LEU A 78 8.89 1.57 -10.56
CA LEU A 78 7.80 2.52 -10.32
C LEU A 78 8.39 3.85 -9.89
N GLU A 79 8.02 4.91 -10.59
CA GLU A 79 8.44 6.28 -10.26
C GLU A 79 7.31 7.12 -9.68
N ASP A 80 6.05 6.75 -9.94
CA ASP A 80 4.89 7.46 -9.42
C ASP A 80 3.81 6.48 -9.01
N LEU A 81 3.42 6.56 -7.74
CA LEU A 81 2.16 6.04 -7.24
C LEU A 81 1.45 7.20 -6.56
N ARG A 82 0.44 7.75 -7.24
CA ARG A 82 -0.23 8.97 -6.82
C ARG A 82 -1.72 8.76 -6.62
N ILE A 83 -2.23 9.24 -5.49
CA ILE A 83 -3.66 9.36 -5.24
C ILE A 83 -4.11 10.74 -5.72
N GLN A 84 -5.08 10.79 -6.62
CA GLN A 84 -5.87 11.97 -6.95
C GLN A 84 -7.21 11.93 -6.19
N GLN A 85 -8.08 12.92 -6.36
CA GLN A 85 -9.35 12.96 -5.63
C GLN A 85 -10.23 11.73 -5.91
N ASN A 86 -10.32 11.31 -7.16
CA ASN A 86 -11.22 10.25 -7.63
C ASN A 86 -10.50 9.18 -8.47
N SER A 87 -9.17 9.13 -8.43
CA SER A 87 -8.39 8.18 -9.21
C SER A 87 -7.02 7.93 -8.59
N VAL A 88 -6.33 6.92 -9.10
CA VAL A 88 -4.92 6.68 -8.80
C VAL A 88 -4.13 6.65 -10.10
N VAL A 89 -2.93 7.20 -10.08
CA VAL A 89 -1.98 7.17 -11.20
C VAL A 89 -0.80 6.32 -10.79
N VAL A 90 -0.41 5.43 -11.69
CA VAL A 90 0.82 4.65 -11.60
C VAL A 90 1.67 5.01 -12.81
N ALA A 91 2.93 5.34 -12.60
CA ALA A 91 3.91 5.49 -13.68
C ALA A 91 5.17 4.72 -13.35
N GLY A 92 5.82 4.23 -14.41
CA GLY A 92 7.08 3.53 -14.33
C GLY A 92 7.98 3.92 -15.49
N ALA A 93 9.26 3.67 -15.30
CA ALA A 93 10.29 3.91 -16.29
C ALA A 93 11.33 2.79 -16.28
N GLU A 94 11.95 2.58 -17.43
CA GLU A 94 13.13 1.74 -17.57
C GLU A 94 14.34 2.44 -16.94
N ASP A 95 15.15 1.71 -16.20
CA ASP A 95 16.36 2.26 -15.55
C ASP A 95 17.50 2.45 -16.56
N ASN A 96 17.84 1.38 -17.30
CA ASN A 96 18.93 1.36 -18.30
C ASN A 96 18.48 0.84 -19.68
N GLY A 97 17.17 0.89 -19.93
CA GLY A 97 16.53 0.27 -21.09
C GLY A 97 16.13 -1.19 -20.83
N PHE A 98 15.00 -1.61 -21.39
CA PHE A 98 14.51 -2.98 -21.27
C PHE A 98 14.05 -3.50 -22.63
N ALA A 99 14.61 -4.64 -23.06
CA ALA A 99 14.30 -5.21 -24.36
C ALA A 99 12.96 -5.97 -24.40
N GLY A 100 12.43 -6.32 -23.23
CA GLY A 100 11.17 -7.03 -23.09
C GLY A 100 9.95 -6.11 -23.15
N THR A 101 8.77 -6.73 -23.10
CA THR A 101 7.50 -6.01 -23.03
C THR A 101 7.00 -5.99 -21.59
N TRP A 102 6.64 -4.82 -21.10
CA TRP A 102 6.19 -4.62 -19.72
C TRP A 102 4.95 -3.73 -19.65
N TRP A 103 4.19 -3.80 -18.57
CA TRP A 103 3.02 -2.95 -18.35
C TRP A 103 2.84 -2.64 -16.86
N LEU A 104 1.86 -1.80 -16.56
CA LEU A 104 1.54 -1.38 -15.20
C LEU A 104 0.18 -1.92 -14.79
N ASP A 105 0.10 -2.48 -13.60
CA ASP A 105 -1.16 -2.69 -12.90
C ASP A 105 -1.37 -1.55 -11.91
N ALA A 106 -2.59 -1.01 -11.88
CA ALA A 106 -3.02 -0.02 -10.90
C ALA A 106 -4.24 -0.52 -10.13
N THR A 107 -4.24 -0.27 -8.82
CA THR A 107 -5.36 -0.55 -7.92
C THR A 107 -5.73 0.72 -7.18
N ALA A 108 -6.99 1.14 -7.31
CA ALA A 108 -7.57 2.21 -6.50
C ALA A 108 -8.44 1.61 -5.39
N ILE A 109 -8.20 2.06 -4.16
CA ILE A 109 -9.08 1.82 -3.02
C ILE A 109 -9.95 3.06 -2.88
N CYS A 110 -11.25 2.88 -3.08
CA CYS A 110 -12.22 3.95 -3.17
C CYS A 110 -13.25 3.84 -2.04
N ALA A 111 -13.74 4.97 -1.55
CA ALA A 111 -14.83 5.04 -0.58
C ALA A 111 -15.76 6.21 -0.90
N ASP A 112 -16.89 6.29 -0.23
CA ASP A 112 -17.66 7.54 -0.22
C ASP A 112 -16.77 8.67 0.36
N PRO A 113 -16.94 9.93 -0.06
CA PRO A 113 -16.17 11.06 0.47
C PRO A 113 -16.16 11.07 2.00
N LEU A 114 -14.96 11.09 2.58
CA LEU A 114 -14.83 10.99 4.04
C LEU A 114 -15.15 12.36 4.68
N PRO A 115 -15.88 12.39 5.81
CA PRO A 115 -16.09 13.64 6.54
C PRO A 115 -14.75 14.27 6.95
N GLY A 116 -14.48 15.49 6.48
CA GLY A 116 -13.24 16.19 6.77
C GLY A 116 -11.99 15.58 6.12
N GLU A 117 -12.15 14.91 4.97
CA GLU A 117 -11.05 14.36 4.19
C GLU A 117 -9.98 15.42 3.88
N GLN A 118 -8.71 15.06 4.12
CA GLN A 118 -7.57 15.92 3.85
C GLN A 118 -6.43 15.08 3.29
N ARG A 119 -5.72 15.66 2.31
CA ARG A 119 -4.48 15.11 1.79
C ARG A 119 -3.33 15.97 2.27
N VAL A 120 -2.35 15.34 2.91
CA VAL A 120 -1.09 15.96 3.29
C VAL A 120 0.00 15.43 2.37
N VAL A 121 0.83 16.32 1.87
CA VAL A 121 1.97 16.01 1.00
C VAL A 121 3.20 16.66 1.61
N ASP A 122 4.31 15.94 1.60
CA ASP A 122 5.61 16.45 2.02
C ASP A 122 6.67 15.84 1.11
N ASP A 123 7.76 16.57 0.90
CA ASP A 123 8.84 16.21 -0.02
C ASP A 123 10.14 16.03 0.77
N SER A 124 10.89 14.97 0.45
CA SER A 124 12.26 14.87 0.94
C SER A 124 13.14 15.93 0.27
N ALA A 125 14.24 16.32 0.92
CA ALA A 125 15.27 17.11 0.26
C ALA A 125 15.83 16.37 -0.97
N TYR A 126 16.21 17.12 -2.01
CA TYR A 126 16.92 16.54 -3.15
C TYR A 126 18.27 15.97 -2.70
N SER A 127 18.52 14.72 -3.06
CA SER A 127 19.73 13.99 -2.67
C SER A 127 20.05 12.89 -3.66
N SER A 128 21.32 12.49 -3.70
CA SER A 128 21.80 11.30 -4.42
C SER A 128 22.00 10.09 -3.49
N ALA A 129 21.55 10.15 -2.23
CA ALA A 129 21.69 9.01 -1.33
C ALA A 129 20.82 7.84 -1.79
N VAL A 130 21.34 6.63 -1.63
CA VAL A 130 20.69 5.38 -2.05
C VAL A 130 19.36 5.09 -1.36
N VAL A 131 19.09 5.72 -0.22
CA VAL A 131 17.81 5.63 0.50
C VAL A 131 17.43 7.02 0.98
N GLN A 132 16.17 7.38 0.75
CA GLN A 132 15.55 8.62 1.22
C GLN A 132 14.19 8.29 1.85
N SER A 133 13.77 9.10 2.82
CA SER A 133 12.47 8.98 3.46
C SER A 133 11.96 10.34 3.90
N VAL A 134 10.65 10.54 3.82
CA VAL A 134 9.95 11.71 4.34
C VAL A 134 8.70 11.24 5.09
N VAL A 135 8.26 11.99 6.10
CA VAL A 135 7.07 11.67 6.89
C VAL A 135 6.08 12.82 6.81
N ALA A 136 4.98 12.59 6.08
CA ALA A 136 3.83 13.48 6.12
C ALA A 136 2.95 13.18 7.35
N THR A 137 2.62 14.21 8.14
CA THR A 137 1.80 14.06 9.36
C THR A 137 0.41 14.63 9.14
N CYS A 138 -0.63 13.81 9.30
CA CYS A 138 -2.01 14.28 9.25
C CYS A 138 -2.34 15.16 10.48
N PRO A 139 -3.27 16.14 10.36
CA PRO A 139 -3.60 17.02 11.48
C PRO A 139 -4.12 16.28 12.73
N PRO A 140 -3.95 16.83 13.93
CA PRO A 140 -4.45 16.23 15.16
C PRO A 140 -5.94 15.88 15.08
N GLY A 141 -6.33 14.71 15.61
CA GLY A 141 -7.70 14.23 15.58
C GLY A 141 -8.11 13.51 14.28
N THR A 142 -7.26 13.52 13.25
CA THR A 142 -7.49 12.79 11.99
C THR A 142 -6.82 11.40 11.99
N ARG A 143 -7.03 10.62 10.93
CA ARG A 143 -6.44 9.28 10.75
C ARG A 143 -5.98 9.08 9.32
N VAL A 144 -4.89 8.34 9.15
CA VAL A 144 -4.37 7.94 7.84
C VAL A 144 -5.27 6.84 7.27
N HIS A 145 -5.73 7.03 6.03
CA HIS A 145 -6.49 6.03 5.27
C HIS A 145 -5.65 5.35 4.18
N GLY A 146 -4.66 6.05 3.65
CA GLY A 146 -3.73 5.53 2.66
C GLY A 146 -2.54 6.46 2.48
N TRP A 147 -1.59 6.00 1.69
CA TRP A 147 -0.39 6.74 1.32
C TRP A 147 -0.09 6.50 -0.15
N ALA A 148 0.71 7.38 -0.71
CA ALA A 148 1.20 7.32 -2.09
C ALA A 148 2.58 8.00 -2.11
N ALA A 149 3.43 7.64 -3.06
CA ALA A 149 4.77 8.18 -3.18
C ALA A 149 5.14 8.38 -4.64
N ARG A 150 5.91 9.44 -4.91
CA ARG A 150 6.49 9.71 -6.22
C ARG A 150 7.97 10.01 -6.04
N SER A 151 8.81 9.41 -6.87
CA SER A 151 10.18 9.87 -7.10
C SER A 151 10.16 10.92 -8.20
N SER A 152 10.61 12.12 -7.89
CA SER A 152 10.92 13.11 -8.92
C SER A 152 12.31 12.78 -9.45
N ALA A 153 12.42 12.28 -10.69
CA ALA A 153 13.72 12.25 -11.34
C ALA A 153 14.28 13.69 -11.40
N ALA A 154 15.56 13.87 -11.11
CA ALA A 154 16.20 15.15 -11.36
C ALA A 154 16.06 15.44 -12.87
N THR A 155 15.28 16.45 -13.24
CA THR A 155 15.40 17.02 -14.59
C THR A 155 16.86 17.43 -14.74
N ALA A 156 17.61 16.73 -15.58
CA ALA A 156 18.93 17.19 -16.00
C ALA A 156 18.71 18.58 -16.63
N ARG A 157 19.21 19.61 -15.95
CA ARG A 157 19.31 20.95 -16.53
C ARG A 157 20.39 20.96 -17.60
#